data_AF-A0AA37G1J7-F1
#
_entry.id   AF-A0AA37G1J7-F1
#
_cell.length_a   1.000
_cell.length_b   1.000
_cell.length_c   1.000
_cell.angle_alpha   90.00
_cell.angle_beta   90.00
_cell.angle_gamma   90.00
#
_symmetry.space_group_name_H-M   'P 1'
#
loop_
_entity.id
_entity.type
_entity.pdbx_description
1 polymer ?
#
loop_
_entity_poly.entity_id
_entity_poly.type
_entity_poly.pdbx_seq_one_letter_code
_entity_poly.pdbx_strand_id
1 'polypeptide(L)'
;MEQVFSKVQNMPKRIIQRWLPDPATLKEHKHLRLFGKLLLDANLWHLNRRSAAGACAVGLFMAWVPLPCQMLLAAGGAIACRVNLPLSVALVWLSNPLTMPPLFYGAYLVGCQLLGQPSQHIEITFTWAWLVSVFETVAPPLLLGSLVLALLSALVGYLLVRAGWRLSTVRQWQKRKVARPC
;
A
#
# COMPACT_ATOMS: atom_id res chain seq x y z
N MET A 1 -12.43 -43.37 3.17
CA MET A 1 -11.72 -42.20 3.75
C MET A 1 -11.22 -41.20 2.69
N GLU A 2 -11.10 -41.56 1.42
CA GLU A 2 -10.73 -40.61 0.33
C GLU A 2 -11.81 -39.59 -0.05
N GLN A 3 -13.09 -39.88 0.20
CA GLN A 3 -14.22 -38.99 -0.15
C GLN A 3 -14.30 -37.72 0.71
N VAL A 4 -13.72 -37.73 1.93
CA VAL A 4 -13.73 -36.57 2.84
C VAL A 4 -12.62 -35.57 2.47
N PHE A 5 -11.47 -36.06 2.00
CA PHE A 5 -10.31 -35.21 1.69
C PHE A 5 -10.47 -34.43 0.37
N SER A 6 -11.21 -34.98 -0.60
CA SER A 6 -11.55 -34.30 -1.87
C SER A 6 -12.44 -33.06 -1.66
N LYS A 7 -13.32 -33.08 -0.64
CA LYS A 7 -14.29 -32.01 -0.40
C LYS A 7 -13.69 -30.73 0.18
N VAL A 8 -12.47 -30.81 0.75
CA VAL A 8 -11.77 -29.66 1.35
C VAL A 8 -11.12 -28.75 0.30
N GLN A 9 -10.72 -29.30 -0.87
CA GLN A 9 -10.01 -28.53 -1.90
C GLN A 9 -10.90 -27.63 -2.78
N ASN A 10 -12.22 -27.82 -2.76
CA ASN A 10 -13.16 -27.05 -3.60
C ASN A 10 -13.85 -25.86 -2.88
N MET A 11 -13.47 -25.56 -1.63
CA MET A 11 -13.93 -24.37 -0.92
C MET A 11 -12.77 -23.42 -0.65
N PRO A 12 -12.39 -22.61 -1.66
CA PRO A 12 -12.33 -21.18 -1.40
C PRO A 12 -12.71 -20.31 -2.62
N LYS A 13 -13.41 -20.83 -3.64
CA LYS A 13 -13.85 -19.99 -4.77
C LYS A 13 -15.27 -19.44 -4.60
N ARG A 14 -16.18 -20.24 -4.02
CA ARG A 14 -17.59 -19.86 -3.86
C ARG A 14 -17.86 -18.89 -2.71
N ILE A 15 -17.04 -18.88 -1.65
CA ILE A 15 -17.20 -17.95 -0.52
C ILE A 15 -16.71 -16.55 -0.92
N ILE A 16 -15.59 -16.47 -1.66
CA ILE A 16 -15.06 -15.21 -2.20
C ILE A 16 -16.04 -14.59 -3.20
N GLN A 17 -16.69 -15.40 -4.06
CA GLN A 17 -17.72 -14.94 -4.98
C GLN A 17 -19.02 -14.49 -4.31
N ARG A 18 -19.31 -14.96 -3.09
CA ARG A 18 -20.54 -14.60 -2.36
C ARG A 18 -20.43 -13.27 -1.61
N TRP A 19 -19.21 -12.83 -1.35
CA TRP A 19 -18.90 -11.55 -0.69
C TRP A 19 -18.45 -10.45 -1.66
N LEU A 20 -18.11 -10.78 -2.91
CA LEU A 20 -17.96 -9.78 -3.96
C LEU A 20 -19.34 -9.48 -4.56
N PRO A 21 -19.93 -8.30 -4.33
CA PRO A 21 -21.09 -7.87 -5.10
C PRO A 21 -20.73 -7.84 -6.59
N ASP A 22 -21.67 -8.29 -7.41
CA ASP A 22 -21.54 -8.37 -8.87
C ASP A 22 -21.14 -6.97 -9.43
N PRO A 23 -20.11 -6.84 -10.27
CA PRO A 23 -19.69 -5.56 -10.86
C PRO A 23 -20.84 -4.83 -11.59
N ALA A 24 -21.88 -5.57 -11.99
CA ALA A 24 -23.08 -5.04 -12.59
C ALA A 24 -23.99 -4.28 -11.59
N THR A 25 -24.11 -4.75 -10.36
CA THR A 25 -24.99 -4.17 -9.32
C THR A 25 -24.40 -2.91 -8.69
N LEU A 26 -23.06 -2.75 -8.72
CA LEU A 26 -22.35 -1.54 -8.27
C LEU A 26 -22.65 -0.30 -9.15
N LYS A 27 -23.26 -0.47 -10.33
CA LYS A 27 -23.63 0.63 -11.24
C LYS A 27 -24.80 1.48 -10.74
N GLU A 28 -25.61 0.98 -9.82
CA GLU A 28 -26.89 1.61 -9.46
C GLU A 28 -26.78 2.76 -8.45
N HIS A 29 -25.67 2.86 -7.69
CA HIS A 29 -25.47 3.96 -6.75
C HIS A 29 -24.67 5.11 -7.37
N LYS A 30 -25.20 6.34 -7.28
CA LYS A 30 -24.63 7.58 -7.86
C LYS A 30 -23.14 7.80 -7.52
N HIS A 31 -22.75 7.48 -6.28
CA HIS A 31 -21.36 7.57 -5.81
C HIS A 31 -20.48 6.43 -6.34
N LEU A 32 -21.03 5.22 -6.47
CA LEU A 32 -20.34 4.05 -7.03
C LEU A 32 -20.26 4.07 -8.55
N ARG A 33 -21.05 4.90 -9.26
CA ARG A 33 -20.98 5.04 -10.73
C ARG A 33 -19.69 5.73 -11.20
N LEU A 34 -19.15 6.65 -10.38
CA LEU A 34 -17.83 7.28 -10.61
C LEU A 34 -16.72 6.23 -10.44
N PHE A 35 -16.80 5.44 -9.37
CA PHE A 35 -15.90 4.30 -9.16
C PHE A 35 -16.13 3.20 -10.19
N GLY A 36 -17.34 2.98 -10.70
CA GLY A 36 -17.67 1.91 -11.64
C GLY A 36 -17.00 2.07 -13.00
N LYS A 37 -16.91 3.29 -13.55
CA LYS A 37 -16.11 3.54 -14.77
C LYS A 37 -14.61 3.39 -14.54
N LEU A 38 -14.15 3.78 -13.36
CA LEU A 38 -12.75 3.70 -12.96
C LEU A 38 -12.33 2.24 -12.70
N LEU A 39 -13.13 1.44 -11.97
CA LEU A 39 -12.93 0.04 -11.61
C LEU A 39 -13.02 -0.94 -12.77
N LEU A 40 -13.51 -0.50 -13.94
CA LEU A 40 -13.55 -1.29 -15.17
C LEU A 40 -12.18 -1.40 -15.87
N ASP A 41 -11.16 -0.65 -15.43
CA ASP A 41 -9.82 -0.75 -16.00
C ASP A 41 -9.15 -2.06 -15.55
N ALA A 42 -8.84 -2.95 -16.51
CA ALA A 42 -8.27 -4.27 -16.24
C ALA A 42 -6.94 -4.18 -15.45
N ASN A 43 -6.20 -3.09 -15.59
CA ASN A 43 -4.93 -2.87 -14.87
C ASN A 43 -5.10 -2.72 -13.35
N LEU A 44 -6.31 -2.37 -12.87
CA LEU A 44 -6.60 -2.25 -11.43
C LEU A 44 -6.68 -3.60 -10.73
N TRP A 45 -7.07 -4.64 -11.46
CA TRP A 45 -7.30 -5.98 -10.92
C TRP A 45 -6.21 -6.96 -11.32
N HIS A 46 -5.63 -6.81 -12.51
CA HIS A 46 -4.55 -7.67 -12.98
C HIS A 46 -3.17 -7.19 -12.52
N LEU A 47 -2.35 -8.12 -12.04
CA LEU A 47 -0.93 -7.87 -11.78
C LEU A 47 -0.16 -7.94 -13.10
N ASN A 48 0.24 -6.77 -13.60
CA ASN A 48 1.23 -6.64 -14.68
C ASN A 48 2.47 -5.91 -14.14
N ARG A 49 3.65 -6.12 -14.74
CA ARG A 49 4.94 -5.55 -14.27
C ARG A 49 4.87 -4.05 -13.98
N ARG A 50 4.24 -3.28 -14.88
CA ARG A 50 4.07 -1.82 -14.73
C ARG A 50 3.08 -1.48 -13.62
N SER A 51 1.96 -2.19 -13.58
CA SER A 51 0.89 -1.99 -12.60
C SER A 51 1.34 -2.35 -11.18
N ALA A 52 2.05 -3.46 -10.99
CA ALA A 52 2.58 -3.89 -9.70
C ALA A 52 3.63 -2.92 -9.15
N ALA A 53 4.57 -2.47 -10.00
CA ALA A 53 5.60 -1.51 -9.57
C ALA A 53 4.99 -0.16 -9.17
N GLY A 54 4.01 0.33 -9.95
CA GLY A 54 3.31 1.56 -9.62
C GLY A 54 2.42 1.43 -8.38
N ALA A 55 1.74 0.29 -8.19
CA ALA A 55 0.97 0.01 -6.98
C ALA A 55 1.86 -0.03 -5.74
N CYS A 56 3.07 -0.59 -5.86
CA CYS A 56 4.05 -0.53 -4.78
C CYS A 56 4.49 0.89 -4.44
N ALA A 57 4.75 1.72 -5.44
CA ALA A 57 5.11 3.12 -5.22
C ALA A 57 3.99 3.89 -4.52
N VAL A 58 2.76 3.80 -5.03
CA VAL A 58 1.59 4.49 -4.47
C VAL A 58 1.26 4.00 -3.06
N GLY A 59 1.23 2.68 -2.85
CA GLY A 59 0.89 2.09 -1.56
C GLY A 59 1.91 2.43 -0.48
N LEU A 60 3.21 2.33 -0.78
CA LEU A 60 4.26 2.70 0.16
C LEU A 60 4.26 4.20 0.43
N PHE A 61 4.10 5.05 -0.58
CA PHE A 61 3.99 6.50 -0.37
C PHE A 61 2.85 6.83 0.60
N MET A 62 1.66 6.26 0.37
CA MET A 62 0.48 6.52 1.20
C MET A 62 0.56 5.87 2.58
N ALA A 63 1.40 4.85 2.78
CA ALA A 63 1.65 4.25 4.10
C ALA A 63 2.30 5.24 5.08
N TRP A 64 3.07 6.21 4.58
CA TRP A 64 3.73 7.21 5.41
C TRP A 64 2.86 8.45 5.69
N VAL A 65 1.67 8.57 5.08
CA VAL A 65 0.79 9.71 5.31
C VAL A 65 0.05 9.51 6.64
N PRO A 66 0.23 10.37 7.67
CA PRO A 66 -0.39 10.21 8.98
C PRO A 66 -1.85 10.71 8.96
N LEU A 67 -2.69 10.09 8.12
CA LEU A 67 -4.11 10.42 7.98
C LEU A 67 -4.97 9.16 8.11
N PRO A 68 -6.04 9.17 8.93
CA PRO A 68 -6.93 8.01 9.07
C PRO A 68 -7.63 7.61 7.75
N CYS A 69 -7.80 8.56 6.84
CA CYS A 69 -8.36 8.33 5.50
C CYS A 69 -7.33 7.84 4.47
N GLN A 70 -6.13 7.41 4.88
CA GLN A 70 -5.04 6.96 4.00
C GLN A 70 -5.44 5.85 3.02
N MET A 71 -6.36 4.94 3.41
CA MET A 71 -6.83 3.89 2.50
C MET A 71 -7.59 4.46 1.29
N LEU A 72 -8.39 5.51 1.51
CA LEU A 72 -9.10 6.20 0.43
C LEU A 72 -8.13 6.95 -0.47
N LEU A 73 -7.10 7.57 0.11
CA LEU A 73 -6.04 8.24 -0.65
C LEU A 73 -5.23 7.24 -1.49
N ALA A 74 -4.93 6.06 -0.94
CA ALA A 74 -4.27 4.99 -1.67
C ALA A 74 -5.12 4.41 -2.78
N ALA A 75 -6.41 4.19 -2.54
CA ALA A 75 -7.35 3.76 -3.58
C ALA A 75 -7.46 4.84 -4.68
N GLY A 76 -7.61 6.11 -4.31
CA GLY A 76 -7.65 7.24 -5.25
C GLY A 76 -6.37 7.36 -6.07
N GLY A 77 -5.20 7.27 -5.42
CA GLY A 77 -3.89 7.28 -6.08
C GLY A 77 -3.69 6.09 -7.00
N ALA A 78 -4.13 4.89 -6.60
CA ALA A 78 -4.05 3.70 -7.43
C ALA A 78 -4.87 3.87 -8.72
N ILE A 79 -6.04 4.48 -8.58
CA ILE A 79 -6.91 4.74 -9.74
C ILE A 79 -6.34 5.85 -10.62
N ALA A 80 -5.89 6.96 -10.04
CA ALA A 80 -5.27 8.07 -10.78
C ALA A 80 -4.05 7.61 -11.59
N CYS A 81 -3.23 6.73 -11.01
CA CYS A 81 -2.07 6.14 -11.68
C CYS A 81 -2.41 4.91 -12.55
N ARG A 82 -3.67 4.42 -12.54
CA ARG A 82 -4.14 3.19 -13.21
C ARG A 82 -3.29 1.96 -12.88
N VAL A 83 -2.98 1.78 -11.59
CA VAL A 83 -2.17 0.69 -11.03
C VAL A 83 -3.01 -0.23 -10.15
N ASN A 84 -2.49 -1.40 -9.79
CA ASN A 84 -3.24 -2.43 -9.08
C ASN A 84 -3.80 -1.91 -7.74
N LEU A 85 -5.13 -1.85 -7.64
CA LEU A 85 -5.83 -1.26 -6.51
C LEU A 85 -5.74 -2.13 -5.26
N PRO A 86 -6.02 -3.46 -5.31
CA PRO A 86 -5.85 -4.33 -4.15
C PRO A 86 -4.44 -4.27 -3.57
N LEU A 87 -3.41 -4.30 -4.43
CA LEU A 87 -2.02 -4.25 -3.99
C LEU A 87 -1.67 -2.90 -3.33
N SER A 88 -2.13 -1.79 -3.89
CA SER A 88 -1.87 -0.45 -3.34
C SER A 88 -2.48 -0.30 -1.93
N VAL A 89 -3.72 -0.76 -1.75
CA VAL A 89 -4.41 -0.71 -0.44
C VAL A 89 -3.78 -1.68 0.55
N ALA A 90 -3.39 -2.88 0.11
CA ALA A 90 -2.73 -3.87 0.98
C ALA A 90 -1.36 -3.38 1.50
N LEU A 91 -0.64 -2.56 0.73
CA LEU A 91 0.64 -1.99 1.19
C LEU A 91 0.47 -0.88 2.22
N VAL A 92 -0.66 -0.18 2.22
CA VAL A 92 -0.96 0.83 3.24
C VAL A 92 -1.14 0.19 4.62
N TRP A 93 -1.60 -1.06 4.64
CA TRP A 93 -1.66 -1.89 5.86
C TRP A 93 -0.28 -2.21 6.47
N LEU A 94 0.81 -1.87 5.79
CA LEU A 94 2.14 -1.88 6.40
C LEU A 94 2.20 -0.94 7.61
N SER A 95 1.46 0.17 7.58
CA SER A 95 1.32 1.12 8.68
C SER A 95 0.08 0.81 9.51
N ASN A 96 0.01 -0.41 10.05
CA ASN A 96 -1.04 -0.83 10.99
C ASN A 96 -0.82 -0.21 12.39
N PRO A 97 -1.84 -0.22 13.29
CA PRO A 97 -1.74 0.39 14.62
C PRO A 97 -0.56 -0.08 15.47
N LEU A 98 -0.07 -1.30 15.24
CA LEU A 98 1.10 -1.84 15.94
C LEU A 98 2.41 -1.27 15.37
N THR A 99 2.50 -1.09 14.06
CA THR A 99 3.69 -0.58 13.35
C THR A 99 3.75 0.95 13.22
N MET A 100 2.63 1.65 13.39
CA MET A 100 2.58 3.11 13.27
C MET A 100 3.46 3.84 14.28
N PRO A 101 3.49 3.48 15.58
CA PRO A 101 4.35 4.15 16.55
C PRO A 101 5.84 4.14 16.16
N PRO A 102 6.47 2.98 15.84
CA PRO A 102 7.88 2.99 15.43
C PRO A 102 8.12 3.66 14.07
N LEU A 103 7.21 3.51 13.11
CA LEU A 103 7.33 4.17 11.79
C LEU A 103 7.34 5.69 11.93
N PHE A 104 6.34 6.25 12.62
CA PHE A 104 6.22 7.70 12.76
C PHE A 104 7.23 8.30 13.71
N TYR A 105 7.68 7.57 14.73
CA TYR A 105 8.83 7.99 15.52
C TYR A 105 10.11 8.08 14.68
N GLY A 106 10.35 7.08 13.81
CA GLY A 106 11.45 7.14 12.85
C GLY A 106 11.34 8.31 11.87
N ALA A 107 10.13 8.57 11.35
CA ALA A 107 9.86 9.75 10.52
C ALA A 107 10.13 11.06 11.26
N TYR A 108 9.67 11.18 12.51
CA TYR A 108 9.92 12.35 13.35
C TYR A 108 11.42 12.58 13.54
N LEU A 109 12.20 11.55 13.86
CA LEU A 109 13.66 11.65 14.02
C LEU A 109 14.34 12.14 12.74
N VAL A 110 13.99 11.57 11.59
CA VAL A 110 14.50 12.01 10.28
C VAL A 110 14.13 13.47 10.02
N GLY A 111 12.90 13.86 10.34
CA GLY A 111 12.43 15.24 10.26
C GLY A 111 13.23 16.21 11.13
N CYS A 112 13.43 15.87 12.41
CA CYS A 112 14.22 16.66 13.34
C CYS A 112 15.66 16.84 12.84
N GLN A 113 16.28 15.77 12.32
CA GLN A 113 17.61 15.85 11.73
C GLN A 113 17.65 16.79 10.52
N LEU A 114 16.63 16.75 9.66
CA LEU A 114 16.53 17.62 8.49
C LEU A 114 16.26 19.08 8.83
N LEU A 115 15.46 19.35 9.88
CA LEU A 115 15.19 20.72 10.36
C LEU A 115 16.30 21.25 11.28
N GLY A 116 17.25 20.42 11.70
CA GLY A 116 18.27 20.80 12.69
C GLY A 116 17.69 21.08 14.08
N GLN A 117 16.52 20.52 14.40
CA GLN A 117 15.86 20.72 15.69
C GLN A 117 16.19 19.56 16.65
N PRO A 118 16.46 19.83 17.93
CA PRO A 118 16.63 18.77 18.92
C PRO A 118 15.32 18.01 19.10
N SER A 119 15.40 16.67 19.18
CA SER A 119 14.24 15.84 19.52
C SER A 119 13.73 16.22 20.90
N GLN A 120 12.50 16.72 20.98
CA GLN A 120 11.91 17.12 22.26
C GLN A 120 11.42 15.87 23.01
N HIS A 121 11.78 15.76 24.28
CA HIS A 121 11.11 14.82 25.17
C HIS A 121 9.71 15.35 25.45
N ILE A 122 8.71 14.69 24.88
CA ILE A 122 7.31 15.06 25.05
C ILE A 122 6.90 14.61 26.46
N GLU A 123 6.90 15.53 27.41
CA GLU A 123 6.24 15.31 28.70
C GLU A 123 4.74 15.32 28.48
N ILE A 124 4.08 14.17 28.64
CA ILE A 124 2.66 14.02 28.36
C ILE A 124 1.86 14.72 29.46
N THR A 125 1.31 15.89 29.15
CA THR A 125 0.35 16.58 30.01
C THR A 125 -1.00 16.62 29.30
N PHE A 126 -2.05 16.08 29.93
CA PHE A 126 -3.40 16.04 29.33
C PHE A 126 -4.08 17.43 29.44
N THR A 127 -3.57 18.40 28.68
CA THR A 127 -4.13 19.75 28.61
C THR A 127 -4.32 20.16 27.15
N TRP A 128 -5.37 20.94 26.86
CA TRP A 128 -5.62 21.43 25.50
C TRP A 128 -4.44 22.24 24.95
N ALA A 129 -3.82 23.08 25.79
CA ALA A 129 -2.62 23.84 25.44
C ALA A 129 -1.43 22.94 25.06
N TRP A 130 -1.28 21.80 25.74
CA TRP A 130 -0.25 20.81 25.40
C TRP A 130 -0.55 20.11 24.07
N LEU A 131 -1.81 19.80 23.80
CA LEU A 131 -2.17 19.17 22.52
C LEU A 131 -1.83 20.09 21.34
N VAL A 132 -2.15 21.38 21.44
CA VAL A 132 -1.81 22.38 20.42
C VAL A 132 -0.30 22.53 20.29
N SER A 133 0.44 22.62 21.39
CA SER A 133 1.91 22.77 21.33
C SER A 133 2.59 21.55 20.72
N VAL A 134 2.13 20.34 21.03
CA VAL A 134 2.61 19.10 20.39
C VAL A 134 2.33 19.12 18.89
N PHE A 135 1.15 19.56 18.46
CA PHE A 135 0.88 19.71 17.03
C PHE A 135 1.80 20.73 16.36
N GLU A 136 2.09 21.87 16.99
CA GLU A 136 2.96 22.89 16.41
C GLU A 136 4.45 22.48 16.38
N THR A 137 4.95 21.76 17.38
CA THR A 137 6.37 21.38 17.45
C THR A 137 6.67 20.03 16.81
N VAL A 138 5.75 19.07 16.89
CA VAL A 138 5.96 17.69 16.41
C VAL A 138 5.46 17.50 14.98
N ALA A 139 4.36 18.15 14.58
CA ALA A 139 3.81 17.94 13.23
C ALA A 139 4.77 18.38 12.11
N PRO A 140 5.47 19.53 12.16
CA PRO A 140 6.36 19.94 11.08
C PRO A 140 7.49 18.93 10.78
N PRO A 141 8.31 18.49 11.77
CA PRO A 141 9.33 17.47 11.51
C PRO A 141 8.71 16.13 11.12
N LEU A 142 7.60 15.71 11.76
CA LEU A 142 6.92 14.47 11.39
C LEU A 142 6.46 14.49 9.92
N LEU A 143 5.84 15.58 9.47
CA LEU A 143 5.37 15.73 8.09
C LEU A 143 6.52 15.76 7.09
N LEU A 144 7.63 16.46 7.41
CA LEU A 144 8.80 16.46 6.52
C LEU A 144 9.44 15.07 6.45
N GLY A 145 9.70 14.44 7.59
CA GLY A 145 10.34 13.13 7.65
C GLY A 145 9.46 12.05 7.01
N SER A 146 8.15 12.11 7.21
CA SER A 146 7.21 11.19 6.55
C SER A 146 7.19 11.42 5.03
N LEU A 147 7.23 12.67 4.54
CA LEU A 147 7.32 12.95 3.11
C LEU A 147 8.61 12.39 2.49
N VAL A 148 9.76 12.58 3.15
CA VAL A 148 11.05 12.06 2.67
C VAL A 148 11.04 10.54 2.64
N LEU A 149 10.61 9.90 3.73
CA LEU A 149 10.52 8.44 3.80
C LEU A 149 9.46 7.86 2.85
N ALA A 150 8.37 8.59 2.59
CA ALA A 150 7.37 8.24 1.59
C ALA A 150 7.99 8.18 0.19
N LEU A 151 8.74 9.22 -0.21
CA LEU A 151 9.40 9.28 -1.51
C LEU A 151 10.48 8.21 -1.65
N LEU A 152 11.31 8.02 -0.62
CA LEU A 152 12.36 7.00 -0.61
C LEU A 152 11.77 5.59 -0.71
N SER A 153 10.78 5.28 0.13
CA SER A 153 10.12 3.96 0.12
C SER A 153 9.37 3.71 -1.19
N ALA A 154 8.70 4.72 -1.75
CA ALA A 154 8.05 4.61 -3.05
C ALA A 154 9.04 4.30 -4.19
N LEU A 155 10.17 5.01 -4.22
CA LEU A 155 11.23 4.80 -5.21
C LEU A 155 11.85 3.39 -5.05
N VAL A 156 12.22 3.03 -3.84
CA VAL A 156 12.81 1.71 -3.53
C VAL A 156 11.82 0.60 -3.88
N GLY A 157 10.56 0.70 -3.48
CA GLY A 157 9.53 -0.27 -3.80
C GLY A 157 9.31 -0.43 -5.29
N TYR A 158 9.26 0.67 -6.05
CA TYR A 158 9.16 0.63 -7.51
C TYR A 158 10.33 -0.14 -8.15
N LEU A 159 11.56 0.19 -7.73
CA LEU A 159 12.78 -0.44 -8.24
C LEU A 159 12.85 -1.92 -7.86
N LEU A 160 12.50 -2.27 -6.63
CA LEU A 160 12.48 -3.66 -6.14
C LEU A 160 11.52 -4.52 -6.94
N VAL A 161 10.30 -4.06 -7.20
CA VAL A 161 9.35 -4.81 -8.04
C VAL A 161 9.88 -4.97 -9.46
N ARG A 162 10.44 -3.90 -10.03
CA ARG A 162 10.98 -3.93 -11.41
C ARG A 162 12.17 -4.89 -11.52
N ALA A 163 13.07 -4.87 -10.53
CA ALA A 163 14.22 -5.76 -10.43
C ALA A 163 13.79 -7.21 -10.19
N GLY A 164 12.90 -7.45 -9.23
CA GLY A 164 12.34 -8.77 -8.91
C GLY A 164 11.67 -9.41 -10.13
N TRP A 165 10.92 -8.64 -10.91
CA TRP A 165 10.31 -9.12 -12.15
C TRP A 165 11.35 -9.46 -13.22
N ARG A 166 12.39 -8.62 -13.38
CA ARG A 166 13.50 -8.88 -14.31
C ARG A 166 14.24 -10.17 -13.94
N LEU A 167 14.57 -10.34 -12.66
CA LEU A 167 15.25 -11.53 -12.15
C LEU A 167 14.40 -12.79 -12.32
N SER A 168 13.10 -12.73 -11.99
CA SER A 168 12.17 -13.85 -12.19
C SER A 168 12.06 -14.25 -13.66
N THR A 169 12.00 -13.27 -14.56
CA THR A 169 11.97 -13.53 -16.00
C THR A 169 13.27 -14.21 -16.45
N VAL A 170 14.44 -13.62 -16.17
CA VAL A 170 15.73 -14.22 -16.57
C VAL A 170 15.90 -15.65 -16.03
N ARG A 171 15.54 -15.89 -14.77
CA ARG A 171 15.57 -17.23 -14.16
C ARG A 171 14.66 -18.23 -14.87
N GLN A 172 13.45 -17.81 -15.27
CA GLN A 172 12.54 -18.68 -16.03
C GLN A 172 13.10 -19.00 -17.43
N TRP A 173 13.75 -18.04 -18.09
CA TRP A 173 14.40 -18.28 -19.38
C TRP A 173 15.60 -19.21 -19.27
N GLN A 174 16.41 -19.09 -18.21
CA GLN A 174 17.51 -20.01 -17.93
C GLN A 174 17.02 -21.43 -17.64
N LYS A 175 15.95 -21.60 -16.84
CA LYS A 175 15.33 -22.91 -16.59
C LYS A 175 14.82 -23.57 -17.87
N ARG A 176 14.28 -22.80 -18.82
CA ARG A 176 13.82 -23.32 -20.12
C ARG A 176 14.97 -23.72 -21.05
N LYS A 177 16.14 -23.08 -20.95
CA LYS A 177 17.34 -23.48 -21.72
C LYS A 177 17.92 -24.80 -21.21
N VAL A 178 17.87 -25.04 -19.90
CA VAL A 178 18.34 -26.30 -19.29
C VAL A 178 17.37 -27.46 -19.55
N ALA A 179 16.06 -27.19 -19.71
CA ALA A 179 15.03 -28.21 -19.94
C ALA A 179 14.82 -28.63 -21.41
N ARG A 180 15.67 -28.19 -22.35
CA ARG A 180 15.73 -28.76 -23.70
C ARG A 180 16.91 -29.76 -23.75
N PRO A 181 16.69 -31.06 -23.44
CA PRO A 181 17.67 -32.08 -23.77
C PRO A 181 17.83 -32.14 -25.31
N CYS A 182 19.08 -32.23 -25.76
CA CYS A 182 19.44 -32.52 -27.15
C CYS A 182 18.95 -33.90 -27.58
#